data_AF-A0A0G0A330-F1
#
_entry.id   AF-A0A0G0A330-F1
#
_cell.length_a   1.000
_cell.length_b   1.000
_cell.length_c   1.000
_cell.angle_alpha   90.00
_cell.angle_beta   90.00
_cell.angle_gamma   90.00
#
_symmetry.space_group_name_H-M   'P 1'
#
loop_
_entity.id
_entity.type
_entity.pdbx_description
1 polymer ?
#
loop_
_entity_poly.entity_id
_entity_poly.type
_entity_poly.pdbx_seq_one_letter_code
_entity_poly.pdbx_strand_id
1 'polypeptide(L)'
;MVIHHTVCGATHMTEKKIHDHVLKEDGVSMEDATQLVLPFITDLEQSVRDDVKLLKTSRIIRRELRDHASGYLYDVKSGLVRRV
;
A
#
# COMPACT_ATOMS: atom_id res chain seq x y z
N MET A 1 6.79 6.15 10.93
CA MET A 1 5.35 6.49 10.86
C MET A 1 4.83 5.96 9.54
N VAL A 2 3.69 5.27 9.56
CA VAL A 2 2.97 4.82 8.37
C VAL A 2 1.72 5.67 8.24
N ILE A 3 1.50 6.30 7.09
CA ILE A 3 0.27 7.04 6.80
C ILE A 3 -0.29 6.50 5.50
N HIS A 4 -1.51 5.97 5.55
CA HIS A 4 -2.33 5.77 4.36
C HIS A 4 -3.41 6.86 4.31
N HIS A 5 -4.11 6.99 3.18
CA HIS A 5 -5.11 8.04 3.02
C HIS A 5 -6.41 7.55 2.40
N THR A 6 -7.52 8.21 2.71
CA THR A 6 -8.83 7.93 2.10
C THR A 6 -8.78 8.19 0.59
N VAL A 7 -9.64 7.50 -0.18
CA VAL A 7 -9.67 7.58 -1.65
C VAL A 7 -8.31 7.23 -2.28
N CYS A 8 -7.63 6.21 -1.75
CA CYS A 8 -6.37 5.73 -2.28
C CYS A 8 -6.56 5.05 -3.64
N GLY A 9 -5.71 5.33 -4.62
CA GLY A 9 -5.77 4.66 -5.92
C GLY A 9 -5.72 3.13 -5.80
N ALA A 10 -4.94 2.62 -4.85
CA ALA A 10 -4.79 1.19 -4.59
C ALA A 10 -6.08 0.50 -4.09
N THR A 11 -7.10 1.26 -3.65
CA THR A 11 -8.42 0.71 -3.27
C THR A 11 -9.41 0.65 -4.43
N HIS A 12 -9.09 1.27 -5.57
CA HIS A 12 -9.98 1.36 -6.73
C HIS A 12 -9.48 0.56 -7.94
N MET A 13 -8.28 -0.03 -7.84
CA MET A 13 -7.65 -0.82 -8.88
C MET A 13 -7.75 -2.32 -8.58
N THR A 14 -7.72 -3.13 -9.62
CA THR A 14 -7.60 -4.59 -9.51
C THR A 14 -6.45 -5.06 -10.37
N GLU A 15 -5.82 -6.16 -9.96
CA GLU A 15 -4.70 -6.76 -10.68
C GLU A 15 -5.01 -6.95 -12.17
N LYS A 16 -6.15 -7.59 -12.46
CA LYS A 16 -6.64 -7.77 -13.82
C LYS A 16 -6.73 -6.47 -14.61
N LYS A 17 -7.29 -5.40 -14.04
CA LYS A 17 -7.44 -4.12 -14.74
C LYS A 17 -6.08 -3.48 -15.06
N ILE A 18 -5.09 -3.65 -14.19
CA ILE A 18 -3.74 -3.14 -14.43
C ILE A 18 -3.06 -3.97 -15.51
N HIS A 19 -3.05 -5.30 -15.37
CA HIS A 19 -2.43 -6.18 -16.36
C HIS A 19 -3.04 -5.98 -17.75
N ASP A 20 -4.38 -5.95 -17.85
CA ASP A 20 -5.08 -5.70 -19.12
C ASP A 20 -4.75 -4.34 -19.74
N HIS A 21 -4.45 -3.32 -18.91
CA HIS A 21 -4.09 -2.00 -19.40
C HIS A 21 -2.64 -1.95 -19.87
N VAL A 22 -1.72 -2.48 -19.07
CA VAL A 22 -0.28 -2.52 -19.36
C VAL A 22 0.01 -3.34 -20.61
N LEU A 23 -0.75 -4.39 -20.89
CA LEU A 23 -0.66 -5.18 -22.11
C LEU A 23 -1.00 -4.43 -23.41
N LYS A 24 -1.53 -3.22 -23.33
CA LYS A 24 -1.82 -2.37 -24.51
C LYS A 24 -0.62 -1.52 -24.91
N GLU A 25 0.42 -1.46 -24.08
CA GLU A 25 1.61 -0.67 -24.33
C GLU A 25 2.56 -1.42 -25.28
N ASP A 26 3.16 -0.68 -26.22
CA ASP A 26 4.06 -1.27 -27.22
C ASP A 26 5.29 -1.90 -26.56
N GLY A 27 5.58 -3.15 -26.93
CA GLY A 27 6.76 -3.89 -26.44
C GLY A 27 6.57 -4.60 -25.10
N VAL A 28 5.38 -4.59 -24.51
CA VAL A 28 5.06 -5.32 -23.27
C VAL A 28 4.51 -6.71 -23.59
N SER A 29 5.09 -7.75 -22.98
CA SER A 29 4.61 -9.12 -23.09
C SER A 29 3.66 -9.51 -21.95
N MET A 30 2.97 -10.66 -22.09
CA MET A 30 2.20 -11.26 -20.99
C MET A 30 3.05 -11.60 -19.77
N GLU A 31 4.31 -12.00 -19.99
CA GLU A 31 5.22 -12.29 -18.89
C GLU A 31 5.55 -11.00 -18.12
N ASP A 32 5.86 -9.91 -18.82
CA ASP A 32 6.13 -8.60 -18.20
C ASP A 32 4.94 -8.11 -17.36
N ALA A 33 3.72 -8.24 -17.90
CA ALA A 33 2.52 -7.81 -17.21
C ALA A 33 2.23 -8.66 -15.95
N THR A 34 2.40 -9.99 -16.02
CA THR A 34 2.08 -10.89 -14.91
C THR A 34 3.12 -10.89 -13.80
N GLN A 35 4.35 -10.45 -14.07
CA GLN A 35 5.37 -10.23 -13.03
C GLN A 35 5.10 -9.02 -12.13
N LEU A 36 4.17 -8.13 -12.51
CA LEU A 36 3.79 -6.97 -11.70
C LEU A 36 2.96 -7.39 -10.49
N VAL A 37 3.61 -7.49 -9.33
CA VAL A 37 2.96 -7.64 -8.02
C VAL A 37 2.60 -6.26 -7.48
N LEU A 38 1.31 -5.98 -7.37
CA LEU A 38 0.80 -4.67 -6.98
C LEU A 38 0.06 -4.76 -5.64
N PRO A 39 0.35 -3.87 -4.68
CA PRO A 39 -0.24 -3.91 -3.35
C PRO A 39 -1.66 -3.31 -3.36
N PHE A 40 -2.64 -4.07 -3.85
CA PHE A 40 -4.05 -3.67 -3.79
C PHE A 40 -4.57 -3.69 -2.37
N ILE A 41 -5.38 -2.69 -2.01
CA ILE A 41 -5.87 -2.49 -0.65
C ILE A 41 -7.38 -2.66 -0.65
N THR A 42 -7.90 -3.63 0.10
CA THR A 42 -9.34 -3.84 0.30
C THR A 42 -9.84 -3.25 1.62
N ASP A 43 -8.97 -3.23 2.63
CA ASP A 43 -9.19 -2.59 3.92
C ASP A 43 -8.01 -1.67 4.24
N LEU A 44 -8.30 -0.37 4.24
CA LEU A 44 -7.30 0.68 4.40
C LEU A 44 -6.74 0.73 5.81
N GLU A 45 -7.56 0.49 6.84
CA GLU A 45 -7.05 0.47 8.21
C GLU A 45 -6.21 -0.77 8.48
N GLN A 46 -6.66 -1.92 7.99
CA GLN A 46 -5.91 -3.16 8.13
C GLN A 46 -4.57 -3.07 7.40
N SER A 47 -4.52 -2.45 6.21
CA SER A 47 -3.29 -2.24 5.47
C SER A 47 -2.26 -1.38 6.25
N VAL A 48 -2.72 -0.32 6.94
CA VAL A 48 -1.86 0.44 7.86
C VAL A 48 -1.35 -0.43 9.01
N ARG A 49 -2.20 -1.27 9.61
CA ARG A 49 -1.81 -2.16 10.72
C ARG A 49 -0.80 -3.20 10.27
N ASP A 50 -0.96 -3.75 9.08
CA ASP A 50 -0.06 -4.74 8.49
C ASP A 50 1.31 -4.14 8.19
N ASP A 51 1.37 -2.93 7.63
CA ASP A 51 2.61 -2.21 7.40
C ASP A 51 3.34 -1.85 8.71
N VAL A 52 2.60 -1.39 9.73
CA VAL A 52 3.18 -1.15 11.06
C VAL A 52 3.72 -2.44 11.66
N LYS A 53 3.02 -3.56 11.51
CA LYS A 53 3.47 -4.88 11.97
C LYS A 53 4.74 -5.31 11.23
N LEU A 54 4.80 -5.11 9.91
CA LEU A 54 5.98 -5.39 9.09
C LEU A 54 7.19 -4.60 9.58
N LEU A 55 7.03 -3.30 9.84
CA LEU A 55 8.09 -2.48 10.41
C LEU A 55 8.54 -2.98 11.79
N LYS A 56 7.58 -3.34 12.66
CA LYS A 56 7.86 -3.82 14.02
C LYS A 56 8.61 -5.16 14.07
N THR A 57 8.36 -6.04 13.12
CA THR A 57 8.99 -7.37 13.05
C THR A 57 10.27 -7.40 12.20
N SER A 58 10.51 -6.36 11.41
CA SER A 58 11.66 -6.28 10.50
C SER A 58 13.00 -6.30 11.22
N ARG A 59 13.88 -7.25 10.88
CA ARG A 59 15.23 -7.32 11.49
C ARG A 59 16.21 -6.28 10.94
N ILE A 60 15.90 -5.67 9.79
CA ILE A 60 16.77 -4.67 9.13
C ILE A 60 16.53 -3.24 9.66
N ILE A 61 15.39 -2.99 10.32
CA ILE A 61 15.10 -1.72 10.99
C ILE A 61 15.67 -1.75 12.42
N ARG A 62 16.30 -0.66 12.87
CA ARG A 62 16.86 -0.57 14.24
C ARG A 62 15.75 -0.70 15.29
N ARG A 63 16.05 -1.36 16.41
CA ARG A 63 15.04 -1.70 17.44
C ARG A 63 14.27 -0.48 17.92
N GLU A 64 14.96 0.60 18.24
CA GLU A 64 14.37 1.85 18.70
C GLU A 64 13.37 2.45 17.70
N LEU A 65 13.62 2.32 16.39
CA LEU A 65 12.71 2.80 15.35
C LEU A 65 11.47 1.90 15.21
N ARG A 66 11.63 0.59 15.43
CA ARG A 66 10.52 -0.38 15.42
C ARG A 66 9.57 -0.14 16.57
N ASP A 67 10.11 0.08 17.76
CA ASP A 67 9.33 0.28 18.99
C ASP A 67 8.44 1.53 18.89
N HIS A 68 8.89 2.54 18.15
CA HIS A 68 8.15 3.78 17.89
C HIS A 68 7.35 3.79 16.56
N ALA A 69 7.30 2.68 15.82
CA ALA A 69 6.48 2.59 14.62
C ALA A 69 4.98 2.71 14.98
N SER A 70 4.30 3.63 14.32
CA SER A 70 2.90 3.97 14.51
C SER A 70 2.22 4.22 13.16
N GLY A 71 0.92 3.91 13.11
CA GLY A 71 0.10 3.97 11.91
C GLY A 71 -1.01 5.01 12.04
N TYR A 72 -1.32 5.67 10.92
CA TYR A 72 -2.32 6.72 10.84
C TYR A 72 -3.09 6.65 9.52
N LEU A 73 -4.30 7.20 9.56
CA LEU A 73 -5.13 7.44 8.39
C LEU A 73 -5.31 8.94 8.20
N TYR A 74 -4.97 9.41 7.00
CA TYR A 74 -5.23 10.77 6.55
C TYR A 74 -6.53 10.81 5.74
N ASP A 75 -7.49 11.65 6.13
CA ASP A 75 -8.67 11.90 5.32
C ASP A 75 -8.42 13.06 4.35
N VAL A 76 -8.34 12.74 3.05
CA VAL A 76 -8.05 13.72 1.99
C VAL A 76 -9.11 14.80 1.85
N LYS A 77 -10.34 14.56 2.32
CA LYS A 77 -11.44 15.54 2.23
C LYS A 77 -11.39 16.56 3.36
N SER A 78 -11.13 16.11 4.58
CA SER A 78 -11.14 16.95 5.78
C SER A 78 -9.76 17.48 6.17
N GLY A 79 -8.68 16.86 5.68
CA GLY A 79 -7.31 17.17 6.09
C GLY A 79 -6.93 16.60 7.46
N LEU A 80 -7.83 15.86 8.12
CA LEU A 80 -7.60 15.31 9.45
C LEU A 80 -6.77 14.02 9.39
N VAL A 81 -5.91 13.83 10.39
CA VAL A 81 -5.12 12.62 10.59
C VAL A 81 -5.57 11.97 11.88
N ARG A 82 -5.89 10.67 11.83
CA ARG A 82 -6.21 9.88 13.03
C ARG A 82 -5.32 8.66 13.13
N ARG A 83 -5.09 8.20 14.35
CA ARG A 83 -4.36 6.96 14.61
C ARG A 83 -5.23 5.74 14.27
N VAL A 84 -4.59 4.67 13.82
CA VAL A 84 -5.22 3.39 13.43
C VAL A 84 -4.73 2.26 14.31
#